data_AF-A0A925E6X3-F1
#
_entry.id   AF-A0A925E6X3-F1
#
_cell.length_a   1.000
_cell.length_b   1.000
_cell.length_c   1.000
_cell.angle_alpha   90.00
_cell.angle_beta   90.00
_cell.angle_gamma   90.00
#
_symmetry.space_group_name_H-M   'P 1'
#
loop_
_entity.id
_entity.type
_entity.pdbx_description
1 polymer ?
#
loop_
_entity_poly.entity_id
_entity_poly.type
_entity_poly.pdbx_seq_one_letter_code
_entity_poly.pdbx_strand_id
1 'polypeptide(L)'
;MCIGGYAVNYYGFHRTTEDLDIWIAPTNENRTCFLQTLHCMGYNENETDYIKNEDFSSYFICSLGDRPHVIDVLTIVHKSISFDEAEKKMVVHKTAEDHEIRMVPYDFLKDMKLRSSRDKDLWDIARLEELRNLPGNS
;
A
#
# COMPACT_ATOMS: atom_id res chain seq x y z
N MET A 1 -5.09 -1.90 -1.63
CA MET A 1 -3.97 -2.83 -1.86
C MET A 1 -2.82 -2.41 -0.96
N CYS A 2 -2.27 -3.33 -0.18
CA CYS A 2 -1.14 -3.06 0.70
C CYS A 2 0.16 -2.94 -0.10
N ILE A 3 0.92 -1.87 0.15
CA ILE A 3 2.21 -1.60 -0.47
C ILE A 3 3.29 -1.37 0.61
N GLY A 4 4.44 -0.85 0.20
CA GLY A 4 5.41 -0.30 1.13
C GLY A 4 6.03 -1.32 2.08
N GLY A 5 6.18 -0.96 3.36
CA GLY A 5 6.96 -1.76 4.30
C GLY A 5 6.35 -3.09 4.68
N TYR A 6 5.03 -3.12 4.82
CA TYR A 6 4.32 -4.36 5.13
C TYR A 6 4.39 -5.34 3.95
N ALA A 7 4.35 -4.84 2.71
CA ALA A 7 4.58 -5.67 1.52
C ALA A 7 6.01 -6.24 1.44
N VAL A 8 7.03 -5.51 1.90
CA VAL A 8 8.41 -6.04 2.01
C VAL A 8 8.47 -7.21 2.98
N ASN A 9 7.86 -7.06 4.15
CA ASN A 9 7.83 -8.09 5.17
C ASN A 9 7.22 -9.39 4.66
N TYR A 10 6.17 -9.28 3.84
CA TYR A 10 5.53 -10.42 3.21
C TYR A 10 6.44 -11.17 2.22
N TYR A 11 7.21 -10.45 1.39
CA TYR A 11 8.02 -11.07 0.33
C TYR A 11 9.39 -11.59 0.77
N GLY A 12 9.83 -11.32 1.99
CA GLY A 12 11.15 -11.77 2.40
C GLY A 12 11.38 -11.68 3.88
N PHE A 13 11.97 -10.56 4.31
CA PHE A 13 12.54 -10.45 5.64
C PHE A 13 11.74 -9.49 6.51
N HIS A 14 11.73 -9.79 7.81
CA HIS A 14 11.10 -8.94 8.79
C HIS A 14 11.91 -7.65 8.97
N ARG A 15 11.29 -6.52 8.64
CA ARG A 15 11.75 -5.17 8.93
C ARG A 15 10.72 -4.47 9.81
N THR A 16 11.19 -3.61 10.70
CA THR A 16 10.31 -2.72 11.45
C THR A 16 9.68 -1.71 10.49
N THR A 17 8.35 -1.65 10.49
CA THR A 17 7.53 -0.65 9.78
C THR A 17 6.59 -0.03 10.80
N GLU A 18 6.48 1.30 10.81
CA GLU A 18 5.68 2.05 11.79
C GLU A 18 4.33 2.50 11.19
N ASP A 19 4.12 2.14 9.93
CA ASP A 19 3.08 2.60 9.05
C ASP A 19 2.58 1.46 8.15
N LEU A 20 1.30 1.52 7.79
CA LEU A 20 0.65 0.67 6.81
C LEU A 20 0.30 1.51 5.58
N ASP A 21 0.92 1.22 4.44
CA ASP A 21 0.63 1.90 3.19
C ASP A 21 -0.48 1.19 2.40
N ILE A 22 -1.58 1.89 2.12
CA ILE A 22 -2.73 1.40 1.35
C ILE A 22 -2.88 2.22 0.06
N TRP A 23 -2.74 1.53 -1.06
CA TRP A 23 -3.05 2.05 -2.38
C TRP A 23 -4.50 1.73 -2.75
N ILE A 24 -5.31 2.76 -2.99
CA ILE A 24 -6.71 2.68 -3.45
C ILE A 24 -6.78 2.99 -4.95
N ALA A 25 -7.69 2.34 -5.69
CA ALA A 25 -7.83 2.60 -7.12
C ALA A 25 -8.25 4.07 -7.37
N PRO A 26 -7.63 4.77 -8.33
CA PRO A 26 -7.81 6.21 -8.52
C PRO A 26 -9.15 6.53 -9.21
N THR A 27 -10.24 6.45 -8.46
CA THR A 27 -11.61 6.61 -8.95
C THR A 27 -12.47 7.30 -7.89
N ASN A 28 -13.42 8.12 -8.33
CA ASN A 28 -14.30 8.84 -7.40
C ASN A 28 -15.36 7.91 -6.77
N GLU A 29 -15.63 6.76 -7.37
CA GLU A 29 -16.38 5.67 -6.75
C GLU A 29 -15.65 5.17 -5.49
N ASN A 30 -14.33 4.96 -5.58
CA ASN A 30 -13.53 4.55 -4.42
C ASN A 30 -13.40 5.66 -3.37
N ARG A 31 -13.44 6.94 -3.75
CA ARG A 31 -13.58 8.04 -2.76
C ARG A 31 -14.83 7.86 -1.91
N THR A 32 -15.97 7.60 -2.54
CA THR A 32 -17.24 7.38 -1.83
C THR A 32 -17.17 6.16 -0.91
N CYS A 33 -16.62 5.04 -1.39
CA CYS A 33 -16.41 3.85 -0.56
C CYS A 33 -15.43 4.10 0.60
N PHE A 34 -14.38 4.90 0.36
CA PHE A 34 -13.40 5.26 1.38
C PHE A 34 -14.02 6.12 2.48
N LEU A 35 -14.79 7.15 2.13
CA LEU A 35 -15.55 7.96 3.10
C LEU A 35 -16.49 7.10 3.95
N GLN A 36 -17.24 6.20 3.33
CA GLN A 36 -18.10 5.26 4.05
C GLN A 36 -17.31 4.38 5.02
N THR A 37 -16.13 3.91 4.59
CA THR A 37 -15.24 3.11 5.43
C THR A 37 -14.76 3.91 6.65
N LEU A 38 -14.34 5.17 6.45
CA LEU A 38 -13.95 6.05 7.55
C LEU A 38 -15.09 6.26 8.56
N HIS A 39 -16.32 6.46 8.08
CA HIS A 39 -17.48 6.57 8.97
C HIS A 39 -17.76 5.27 9.73
N CYS A 40 -17.61 4.10 9.09
CA CYS A 40 -17.71 2.81 9.78
C CYS A 40 -16.61 2.61 10.83
N MET A 41 -15.45 3.24 10.64
CA MET A 41 -14.35 3.25 11.61
C MET A 41 -14.54 4.27 12.75
N GLY A 42 -15.61 5.08 12.71
CA GLY A 42 -15.95 6.05 13.75
C GLY A 42 -15.53 7.50 13.47
N TYR A 43 -14.97 7.79 12.29
CA TYR A 43 -14.69 9.17 11.89
C TYR A 43 -16.00 9.93 11.62
N ASN A 44 -16.08 11.17 12.08
CA ASN A 44 -17.25 12.01 11.87
C ASN A 44 -17.15 12.85 10.58
N GLU A 45 -18.26 13.50 10.20
CA GLU A 45 -18.32 14.34 8.99
C GLU A 45 -17.29 15.47 9.01
N ASN A 46 -17.06 16.12 10.16
CA ASN A 46 -16.09 17.22 10.23
C ASN A 46 -14.65 16.73 10.03
N GLU A 47 -14.34 15.52 10.50
CA GLU A 47 -13.02 14.90 10.32
C GLU A 47 -12.76 14.44 8.89
N THR A 48 -13.80 14.27 8.08
CA THR A 48 -13.71 13.73 6.71
C THR A 48 -14.11 14.73 5.62
N ASP A 49 -14.55 15.94 6.00
CA ASP A 49 -15.04 16.97 5.08
C ASP A 49 -13.98 17.34 4.03
N TYR A 50 -12.70 17.35 4.43
CA TYR A 50 -11.59 17.64 3.51
C TYR A 50 -11.43 16.61 2.40
N ILE A 51 -11.94 15.38 2.54
CA ILE A 51 -11.86 14.30 1.54
C ILE A 51 -13.05 14.37 0.58
N LYS A 52 -14.19 14.90 1.03
CA LYS A 52 -15.49 14.85 0.34
C LYS A 52 -15.46 15.41 -1.08
N ASN A 53 -14.67 16.46 -1.29
CA ASN A 53 -14.55 17.17 -2.56
C ASN A 53 -13.24 16.86 -3.31
N GLU A 54 -12.40 15.98 -2.77
CA GLU A 54 -11.15 15.59 -3.42
C GLU A 54 -11.43 14.75 -4.67
N ASP A 55 -10.57 14.88 -5.66
CA ASP A 55 -10.63 14.07 -6.88
C ASP A 55 -9.68 12.87 -6.75
N PHE A 56 -10.24 11.69 -6.47
CA PHE A 56 -9.46 10.47 -6.33
C PHE A 56 -8.93 9.96 -7.67
N SER A 57 -9.43 10.47 -8.81
CA SER A 57 -8.82 10.18 -10.12
C SER A 57 -7.48 10.90 -10.32
N SER A 58 -7.19 11.88 -9.46
CA SER A 58 -5.92 12.59 -9.35
C SER A 58 -5.10 12.09 -8.15
N TYR A 59 -3.89 12.63 -7.98
CA TYR A 59 -3.05 12.30 -6.83
C TYR A 59 -3.70 12.79 -5.53
N PHE A 60 -4.01 11.85 -4.65
CA PHE A 60 -4.51 12.10 -3.31
C PHE A 60 -3.69 11.27 -2.31
N ILE A 61 -3.43 11.84 -1.13
CA ILE A 61 -2.79 11.16 -0.01
C ILE A 61 -3.36 11.67 1.32
N CYS A 62 -3.60 10.77 2.26
CA CYS A 62 -3.91 11.11 3.65
C CYS A 62 -3.36 10.07 4.62
N SER A 63 -3.15 10.48 5.87
CA SER A 63 -2.73 9.59 6.95
C SER A 63 -3.85 9.44 7.96
N LEU A 64 -4.11 8.22 8.41
CA LEU A 64 -5.11 7.89 9.41
C LEU A 64 -4.45 7.37 10.68
N GLY A 65 -4.98 7.78 11.84
CA GLY A 65 -4.49 7.35 13.14
C GLY A 65 -3.27 8.13 13.63
N ASP A 66 -2.68 7.64 14.71
CA ASP A 66 -1.54 8.24 15.39
C ASP A 66 -0.38 7.25 15.51
N ARG A 67 0.84 7.76 15.66
CA ARG A 67 2.01 6.89 15.90
C ARG A 67 1.81 6.03 17.14
N PRO A 68 2.24 4.75 17.12
CA PRO A 68 2.99 4.06 16.07
C PRO A 68 2.09 3.30 15.07
N HIS A 69 0.81 3.65 14.96
CA HIS A 69 -0.19 2.96 14.16
C HIS A 69 -0.81 3.90 13.14
N VAL A 70 -0.02 4.29 12.13
CA VAL A 70 -0.46 5.18 11.05
C VAL A 70 -0.80 4.35 9.81
N ILE A 71 -1.88 4.70 9.13
CA ILE A 71 -2.22 4.16 7.82
C ILE A 71 -2.12 5.29 6.79
N ASP A 72 -1.18 5.18 5.87
CA ASP A 72 -1.05 6.09 4.74
C ASP A 72 -1.88 5.57 3.57
N VAL A 73 -2.82 6.38 3.10
CA VAL A 73 -3.73 6.05 2.01
C VAL A 73 -3.40 6.92 0.82
N LEU A 74 -3.23 6.33 -0.36
CA LEU A 74 -2.90 7.05 -1.59
C LEU A 74 -3.62 6.48 -2.81
N THR A 75 -3.86 7.32 -3.82
CA THR A 75 -4.49 6.92 -5.09
C THR A 75 -3.50 6.69 -6.23
N ILE A 76 -2.38 7.43 -6.24
CA ILE A 76 -1.36 7.35 -7.29
C ILE A 76 0.02 7.19 -6.65
N VAL A 77 0.60 6.01 -6.80
CA VAL A 77 1.96 5.67 -6.34
C VAL A 77 3.06 6.27 -7.23
N HIS A 78 2.84 6.27 -8.54
CA HIS A 78 3.74 6.86 -9.53
C HIS A 78 3.01 6.96 -10.88
N LYS A 79 3.29 8.02 -11.66
CA LYS A 79 2.62 8.28 -12.95
C LYS A 79 2.73 7.16 -14.00
N SER A 80 3.73 6.29 -13.89
CA SER A 80 3.97 5.19 -14.83
C SER A 80 3.55 3.82 -14.29
N ILE A 81 2.95 3.76 -13.10
CA ILE A 81 2.54 2.52 -12.46
C ILE A 81 1.02 2.52 -12.39
N SER A 82 0.38 1.59 -13.10
CA SER A 82 -1.08 1.48 -13.17
C SER A 82 -1.62 0.61 -12.03
N PHE A 83 -2.67 1.09 -11.36
CA PHE A 83 -3.40 0.33 -10.34
C PHE A 83 -3.99 -0.94 -10.95
N ASP A 84 -4.68 -0.83 -12.09
CA ASP A 84 -5.37 -1.96 -12.73
C ASP A 84 -4.39 -3.08 -13.12
N GLU A 85 -3.20 -2.72 -13.59
CA GLU A 85 -2.16 -3.71 -13.94
C GLU A 85 -1.57 -4.39 -12.70
N ALA A 86 -1.42 -3.65 -11.60
CA ALA A 86 -1.02 -4.22 -10.32
C ALA A 86 -2.11 -5.13 -9.74
N GLU A 87 -3.38 -4.73 -9.85
CA GLU A 87 -4.54 -5.46 -9.32
C GLU A 87 -4.71 -6.81 -10.02
N LYS A 88 -4.57 -6.86 -11.34
CA LYS A 88 -4.62 -8.13 -12.11
C LYS A 88 -3.59 -9.17 -11.65
N LYS A 89 -2.50 -8.73 -11.03
CA LYS A 89 -1.38 -9.58 -10.59
C LYS A 89 -1.25 -9.63 -9.06
N MET A 90 -2.20 -9.04 -8.34
CA MET A 90 -2.12 -8.90 -6.89
C MET A 90 -2.03 -10.28 -6.21
N VAL A 91 -1.42 -10.31 -5.03
CA VAL A 91 -1.33 -11.53 -4.23
C VAL A 91 -2.30 -11.40 -3.05
N VAL A 92 -3.17 -12.39 -2.85
CA VAL A 92 -4.04 -12.44 -1.68
C VAL A 92 -3.33 -13.23 -0.59
N HIS A 93 -3.04 -12.55 0.52
CA HIS A 93 -2.49 -13.16 1.73
C HIS A 93 -3.60 -13.29 2.78
N LYS A 94 -3.72 -14.48 3.40
CA LYS A 94 -4.64 -14.71 4.52
C LYS A 94 -3.89 -14.60 5.84
N THR A 95 -4.40 -13.79 6.77
CA THR A 95 -3.86 -13.71 8.13
C THR A 95 -4.23 -14.97 8.93
N ALA A 96 -3.69 -15.09 10.15
CA ALA A 96 -4.01 -16.20 11.05
C ALA A 96 -5.51 -16.25 11.42
N GLU A 97 -6.18 -15.10 11.39
CA GLU A 97 -7.60 -14.91 11.65
C GLU A 97 -8.47 -14.98 10.37
N ASP A 98 -7.93 -15.48 9.25
CA ASP A 98 -8.60 -15.63 7.95
C ASP A 98 -9.06 -14.30 7.31
N HIS A 99 -8.45 -13.17 7.68
CA HIS A 99 -8.62 -11.92 6.95
C HIS A 99 -7.77 -11.92 5.69
N GLU A 100 -8.34 -11.42 4.59
CA GLU A 100 -7.64 -11.32 3.31
C GLU A 100 -7.01 -9.94 3.14
N ILE A 101 -5.69 -9.93 2.92
CA ILE A 101 -4.91 -8.74 2.59
C ILE A 101 -4.47 -8.86 1.13
N ARG A 102 -4.87 -7.86 0.33
CA ARG A 102 -4.45 -7.73 -1.07
C ARG A 102 -3.09 -7.05 -1.13
N MET A 103 -2.04 -7.81 -1.43
CA MET A 103 -0.66 -7.36 -1.52
C MET A 103 -0.31 -6.96 -2.95
N VAL A 104 0.47 -5.89 -3.10
CA VAL A 104 1.04 -5.49 -4.38
C VAL A 104 1.94 -6.59 -4.95
N PRO A 105 1.98 -6.83 -6.27
CA PRO A 105 2.88 -7.81 -6.86
C PRO A 105 4.35 -7.45 -6.59
N TYR A 106 5.21 -8.46 -6.43
CA TYR A 106 6.63 -8.26 -6.12
C TYR A 106 7.33 -7.29 -7.10
N ASP A 107 7.13 -7.47 -8.41
CA ASP A 107 7.80 -6.66 -9.42
C ASP A 107 7.36 -5.19 -9.35
N PHE A 108 6.09 -4.94 -9.02
CA PHE A 108 5.56 -3.61 -8.80
C PHE A 108 6.13 -2.99 -7.53
N LEU A 109 6.22 -3.75 -6.43
CA LEU A 109 6.87 -3.28 -5.19
C LEU A 109 8.32 -2.87 -5.43
N LYS A 110 9.08 -3.69 -6.17
CA LYS A 110 10.46 -3.39 -6.54
C LYS A 110 10.54 -2.12 -7.40
N ASP A 111 9.69 -1.99 -8.41
CA ASP A 111 9.68 -0.79 -9.27
C ASP A 111 9.33 0.48 -8.49
N MET A 112 8.36 0.42 -7.57
CA MET A 112 8.02 1.53 -6.67
C MET A 112 9.23 1.97 -5.84
N LYS A 113 9.96 1.02 -5.26
CA LYS A 113 11.14 1.27 -4.42
C LYS A 113 12.35 1.79 -5.19
N LEU A 114 12.56 1.31 -6.41
CA LEU A 114 13.62 1.82 -7.27
C LEU A 114 13.38 3.30 -7.60
N ARG A 115 12.12 3.69 -7.79
CA ARG A 115 11.74 5.05 -8.15
C ARG A 115 11.77 6.03 -6.99
N SER A 116 11.46 5.59 -5.77
CA SER A 116 11.52 6.45 -4.56
C SER A 116 12.94 6.87 -4.18
N SER A 117 13.97 6.11 -4.61
CA SER A 117 15.40 6.42 -4.42
C SER A 117 15.81 6.76 -2.97
N ARG A 118 15.08 6.26 -1.97
CA ARG A 118 15.45 6.38 -0.56
C ARG A 118 16.49 5.31 -0.23
N ASP A 119 17.51 5.63 0.56
CA ASP A 119 18.57 4.67 0.95
C ASP A 119 18.00 3.36 1.53
N LYS A 120 16.94 3.47 2.34
CA LYS A 120 16.22 2.31 2.91
C LYS A 120 15.58 1.43 1.83
N ASP A 121 15.03 2.03 0.78
CA ASP A 121 14.37 1.30 -0.32
C ASP A 121 15.39 0.53 -1.17
N LEU A 122 16.58 1.10 -1.42
CA LEU A 122 17.68 0.40 -2.10
C LEU A 122 18.16 -0.82 -1.30
N TRP A 123 18.26 -0.67 0.02
CA TRP A 123 18.64 -1.78 0.89
C TRP A 123 17.57 -2.89 0.91
N ASP A 124 16.28 -2.54 0.94
CA ASP A 124 15.20 -3.53 0.85
C ASP A 124 15.29 -4.33 -0.47
N ILE A 125 15.53 -3.65 -1.60
CA ILE A 125 15.62 -4.30 -2.91
C ILE A 125 16.78 -5.30 -2.93
N ALA A 126 17.97 -4.88 -2.49
CA ALA A 126 19.15 -5.75 -2.45
C ALA A 126 18.87 -7.01 -1.62
N ARG A 127 18.21 -6.86 -0.47
CA ARG A 127 17.90 -7.99 0.42
C ARG A 127 16.82 -8.91 -0.15
N LEU A 128 15.78 -8.36 -0.79
CA LEU A 128 14.75 -9.14 -1.45
C LEU A 128 15.32 -9.96 -2.62
N GLU A 129 16.23 -9.37 -3.41
CA GLU A 129 16.91 -10.08 -4.50
C GLU A 129 17.82 -11.21 -3.99
N GLU A 130 18.57 -10.97 -2.92
CA GLU A 130 19.40 -12.00 -2.29
C GLU A 130 18.55 -13.21 -1.89
N LEU A 131 17.42 -12.99 -1.21
CA LEU A 131 16.53 -14.06 -0.74
C LEU A 131 15.89 -14.85 -1.89
N ARG A 132 15.58 -14.21 -3.02
CA ARG A 132 15.04 -14.90 -4.20
C ARG A 132 16.09 -15.71 -4.95
N ASN A 133 17.35 -15.31 -4.88
CA ASN A 133 18.47 -15.99 -5.55
C ASN A 133 19.07 -17.13 -4.71
N LEU A 134 18.58 -17.35 -3.48
CA LEU A 134 19.00 -18.49 -2.67
C LEU A 134 18.49 -19.81 -3.28
N PRO A 135 19.35 -20.83 -3.43
CA PRO A 135 18.93 -22.13 -3.94
C PRO A 135 17.95 -22.78 -2.96
N GLY A 136 16.68 -22.90 -3.37
CA GLY A 136 15.60 -23.48 -2.55
C GLY A 136 14.20 -22.93 -2.82
N ASN A 137 14.07 -21.83 -3.57
CA ASN A 137 12.80 -21.18 -3.92
C ASN A 137 12.38 -21.33 -5.40
N SER A 138 12.88 -22.36 -6.10
CA SER A 138 12.56 -22.69 -7.50
C SER A 138 11.56 -23.85 -7.61
#